data_AF-A0A2W4IN84-F1
#
_entry.id   AF-A0A2W4IN84-F1
#
_cell.length_a   1.000
_cell.length_b   1.000
_cell.length_c   1.000
_cell.angle_alpha   90.00
_cell.angle_beta   90.00
_cell.angle_gamma   90.00
#
_symmetry.space_group_name_H-M   'P 1'
#
loop_
_entity.id
_entity.type
_entity.pdbx_description
1 polymer ?
#
loop_
_entity_poly.entity_id
_entity_poly.type
_entity_poly.pdbx_seq_one_letter_code
_entity_poly.pdbx_strand_id
1 'polypeptide(L)'
;MQIVRSDKKLQRIYEDDSYTPKGYHPRVIDAFVDTVAFMEEKTTSQEIRAMKRLHYEKLAPPYQNNEHSVRIGVGGRRIIFIPTEEGDLKIIAILDLENHSYKLRK
;
A
#
# COMPACT_ATOMS: atom_id res chain seq x y z
N MET A 1 8.49 -10.20 -8.70
CA MET A 1 7.25 -10.02 -7.93
C MET A 1 6.35 -9.06 -8.68
N GLN A 2 5.11 -9.44 -8.94
CA GLN A 2 4.11 -8.55 -9.55
C GLN A 2 3.28 -7.88 -8.45
N ILE A 3 2.93 -6.61 -8.66
CA ILE A 3 2.00 -5.90 -7.78
C ILE A 3 0.69 -5.67 -8.52
N VAL A 4 -0.35 -6.38 -8.08
CA VAL A 4 -1.72 -6.24 -8.60
C VAL A 4 -2.44 -5.16 -7.78
N ARG A 5 -2.95 -4.14 -8.43
CA ARG A 5 -3.69 -3.05 -7.76
C ARG A 5 -5.18 -3.33 -7.88
N SER A 6 -5.90 -3.39 -6.75
CA SER A 6 -7.32 -3.80 -6.76
C SER A 6 -8.28 -2.74 -7.31
N ASP A 7 -7.85 -1.48 -7.39
CA ASP A 7 -8.66 -0.35 -7.80
C ASP A 7 -7.97 0.41 -8.94
N LYS A 8 -8.73 0.78 -9.98
CA LYS A 8 -8.30 1.61 -11.11
C LYS A 8 -7.71 2.95 -10.64
N LYS A 9 -8.18 3.50 -9.52
CA LYS A 9 -7.63 4.73 -8.94
C LYS A 9 -6.20 4.53 -8.46
N LEU A 10 -5.91 3.43 -7.76
CA LEU A 10 -4.56 3.10 -7.27
C LEU A 10 -3.62 2.77 -8.43
N GLN A 11 -4.14 2.09 -9.45
CA GLN A 11 -3.42 1.86 -10.70
C GLN A 11 -3.04 3.18 -11.36
N ARG A 12 -4.00 4.08 -11.54
CA ARG A 12 -3.76 5.38 -12.18
C ARG A 12 -2.80 6.28 -11.38
N ILE A 13 -2.86 6.25 -10.04
CA ILE A 13 -1.88 6.94 -9.19
C ILE A 13 -0.45 6.49 -9.48
N TYR A 14 -0.26 5.22 -9.82
CA TYR A 14 1.06 4.66 -10.07
C TYR A 14 1.54 4.82 -11.52
N GLU A 15 0.63 4.76 -12.49
CA GLU A 15 0.97 4.74 -13.92
C GLU A 15 0.98 6.14 -14.57
N ASP A 16 0.28 7.11 -13.98
CA ASP A 16 0.10 8.46 -14.54
C ASP A 16 0.65 9.49 -13.56
N ASP A 17 1.89 9.92 -13.78
CA ASP A 17 2.60 10.94 -12.97
C ASP A 17 1.85 12.28 -12.89
N SER A 18 0.92 12.54 -13.81
CA SER A 18 0.08 13.75 -13.82
C SER A 18 -1.23 13.59 -13.03
N TYR A 19 -1.57 12.36 -12.62
CA TYR A 19 -2.83 12.07 -11.95
C TYR A 19 -2.76 12.43 -10.47
N THR A 20 -3.39 13.55 -10.12
CA THR A 20 -3.57 13.96 -8.72
C THR A 20 -5.00 13.69 -8.25
N PRO A 21 -5.29 12.54 -7.61
CA PRO A 21 -6.62 12.26 -7.09
C PRO A 21 -7.02 13.26 -6.00
N LYS A 22 -8.26 13.77 -6.09
CA LYS A 22 -8.86 14.55 -4.99
C LYS A 22 -8.86 13.72 -3.70
N GLY A 23 -8.52 14.38 -2.59
CA GLY A 23 -8.52 13.82 -1.23
C GLY A 23 -7.19 13.24 -0.76
N TYR A 24 -6.15 13.18 -1.61
CA TYR A 24 -4.80 12.83 -1.18
C TYR A 24 -3.89 14.06 -1.25
N HIS A 25 -3.11 14.26 -0.20
CA HIS A 25 -2.04 15.26 -0.23
C HIS A 25 -0.91 14.76 -1.16
N PRO A 26 -0.28 15.61 -2.01
CA PRO A 26 0.75 15.18 -2.97
C PRO A 26 1.86 14.30 -2.38
N ARG A 27 2.39 14.68 -1.21
CA ARG A 27 3.38 13.86 -0.48
C ARG A 27 2.95 12.42 -0.18
N VAL A 28 1.66 12.14 -0.11
CA VAL A 28 1.11 10.78 0.10
C VAL A 28 1.14 9.98 -1.18
N ILE A 29 0.85 10.64 -2.30
CA ILE A 29 0.92 10.09 -3.65
C ILE A 29 2.39 9.71 -3.92
N ASP A 30 3.32 10.65 -3.71
CA ASP A 30 4.75 10.42 -3.92
C ASP A 30 5.25 9.26 -3.03
N ALA A 31 4.96 9.31 -1.73
CA ALA A 31 5.37 8.25 -0.81
C ALA A 31 4.74 6.90 -1.15
N PHE A 32 3.52 6.88 -1.71
CA PHE A 32 2.89 5.66 -2.21
C PHE A 32 3.65 5.12 -3.42
N VAL A 33 3.87 5.94 -4.44
CA VAL A 33 4.58 5.53 -5.67
C VAL A 33 5.97 5.01 -5.33
N ASP A 34 6.74 5.75 -4.53
CA ASP A 34 8.09 5.35 -4.09
C ASP A 34 8.07 4.00 -3.35
N THR A 35 7.12 3.82 -2.44
CA THR A 35 7.04 2.58 -1.65
C THR A 35 6.63 1.40 -2.53
N VAL A 36 5.70 1.61 -3.47
CA VAL A 36 5.24 0.56 -4.38
C VAL A 36 6.33 0.17 -5.36
N ALA A 37 7.01 1.12 -6.00
CA ALA A 37 8.15 0.86 -6.87
C ALA A 37 9.24 0.09 -6.11
N PHE A 38 9.55 0.53 -4.88
CA PHE A 38 10.52 -0.14 -4.04
C PHE A 38 10.08 -1.56 -3.63
N MET A 39 8.78 -1.80 -3.45
CA MET A 39 8.27 -3.16 -3.24
C MET A 39 8.40 -3.99 -4.52
N GLU A 40 8.06 -3.47 -5.70
CA GLU A 40 8.21 -4.16 -7.00
C GLU A 40 9.65 -4.60 -7.27
N GLU A 41 10.65 -3.79 -6.87
CA GLU A 41 12.06 -4.13 -6.97
C GLU A 41 12.49 -5.32 -6.10
N LYS A 42 11.69 -5.73 -5.11
CA LYS A 42 12.01 -6.87 -4.25
C LYS A 42 11.60 -8.19 -4.90
N THR A 43 12.39 -9.21 -4.65
CA THR A 43 12.20 -10.54 -5.23
C THR A 43 11.13 -11.30 -4.44
N THR A 44 11.05 -11.08 -3.13
CA THR A 44 10.10 -11.82 -2.26
C THR A 44 9.43 -10.96 -1.17
N SER A 45 8.26 -11.42 -0.71
CA SER A 45 7.55 -10.84 0.44
C SER A 45 8.35 -10.92 1.76
N GLN A 46 9.26 -11.88 1.89
CA GLN A 46 10.16 -12.02 3.04
C GLN A 46 11.16 -10.87 3.12
N GLU A 47 11.69 -10.41 1.98
CA GLU A 47 12.58 -9.25 1.91
C GLU A 47 11.85 -7.98 2.36
N ILE A 48 10.59 -7.82 1.96
CA ILE A 48 9.74 -6.71 2.43
C ILE A 48 9.56 -6.76 3.94
N ARG A 49 9.32 -7.95 4.48
CA ARG A 49 9.13 -8.17 5.91
C ARG A 49 10.39 -7.89 6.74
N ALA A 50 11.57 -8.15 6.19
CA ALA A 50 12.85 -7.88 6.84
C ALA A 50 13.17 -6.37 6.94
N MET A 51 12.45 -5.51 6.21
CA MET A 51 12.72 -4.08 6.16
C MET A 51 12.05 -3.32 7.29
N LYS A 52 12.82 -3.10 8.36
CA LYS A 52 12.40 -2.35 9.56
C LYS A 52 11.82 -0.96 9.24
N ARG A 53 12.29 -0.29 8.19
CA ARG A 53 11.83 1.06 7.79
C ARG A 53 10.37 1.11 7.36
N LEU A 54 9.85 0.00 6.83
CA LEU A 54 8.47 -0.07 6.32
C LEU A 54 7.47 -0.44 7.41
N HIS A 55 7.92 -0.75 8.63
CA HIS A 55 7.04 -1.17 9.73
C HIS A 55 6.00 -2.20 9.28
N TYR A 56 6.47 -3.26 8.62
CA TYR A 56 5.61 -4.33 8.14
C TYR A 56 4.81 -4.93 9.31
N GLU A 57 3.49 -4.95 9.15
CA GLU A 57 2.58 -5.46 10.17
C GLU A 57 1.48 -6.30 9.53
N LYS A 58 1.27 -7.51 10.04
CA LYS A 58 0.08 -8.30 9.72
C LYS A 58 -1.10 -7.70 10.49
N LEU A 59 -2.14 -7.32 9.77
CA LEU A 59 -3.33 -6.72 10.38
C LEU A 59 -4.15 -7.79 11.10
N ALA A 60 -4.58 -7.46 12.32
CA ALA A 60 -5.46 -8.27 13.15
C ALA A 60 -6.94 -7.98 12.83
N PRO A 61 -7.92 -8.75 13.33
CA PRO A 61 -9.34 -8.46 13.12
C PRO A 61 -9.73 -7.00 13.44
N PRO A 62 -10.62 -6.35 12.66
CA PRO A 62 -11.60 -6.93 11.73
C PRO A 62 -11.10 -7.18 10.30
N TYR A 63 -9.81 -7.01 10.01
CA TYR A 63 -9.26 -7.32 8.68
C TYR A 63 -9.24 -8.85 8.49
N GLN A 64 -10.03 -9.38 7.55
CA GLN A 64 -10.36 -10.83 7.49
C GLN A 64 -9.53 -11.64 6.48
N ASN A 65 -8.67 -11.02 5.66
CA ASN A 65 -8.09 -11.67 4.47
C ASN A 65 -6.56 -11.77 4.46
N ASN A 66 -5.93 -12.07 5.60
CA ASN A 66 -4.45 -12.09 5.71
C ASN A 66 -3.84 -10.77 5.20
N GLU A 67 -4.47 -9.66 5.55
CA GLU A 67 -4.06 -8.33 5.11
C GLU A 67 -2.84 -7.89 5.92
N HIS A 68 -1.92 -7.20 5.25
CA HIS A 68 -0.71 -6.65 5.82
C HIS A 68 -0.65 -5.17 5.51
N SER A 69 0.13 -4.45 6.30
CA SER A 69 0.38 -3.05 6.07
C SER A 69 1.84 -2.71 6.13
N VAL A 70 2.24 -1.74 5.32
CA VAL A 70 3.53 -1.06 5.40
C VAL A 70 3.29 0.43 5.53
N ARG A 71 4.11 1.10 6.32
CA ARG A 71 4.09 2.55 6.49
C ARG A 71 4.66 3.25 5.27
N ILE A 72 4.00 4.32 4.85
CA ILE A 72 4.49 5.22 3.80
C ILE A 72 4.74 6.61 4.38
N GLY A 73 5.98 7.08 4.22
CA GLY A 73 6.39 8.43 4.64
C GLY A 73 6.12 8.80 6.10
N VAL A 74 5.93 10.10 6.33
CA VAL A 74 5.71 10.72 7.65
C VAL A 74 4.21 10.88 7.92
N GLY A 75 3.78 10.74 9.18
CA GLY A 75 2.37 10.90 9.57
C GLY A 75 1.53 9.61 9.67
N GLY A 76 2.16 8.44 9.82
CA GLY A 76 1.46 7.19 10.16
C GLY A 76 0.63 6.55 9.04
N ARG A 77 0.74 7.04 7.81
CA ARG A 77 0.04 6.51 6.62
C ARG A 77 0.52 5.12 6.26
N ARG A 78 -0.38 4.29 5.73
CA ARG A 78 -0.08 2.88 5.44
C ARG A 78 -0.65 2.44 4.09
N ILE A 79 0.10 1.61 3.38
CA ILE A 79 -0.45 0.79 2.30
C ILE A 79 -0.96 -0.49 2.91
N ILE A 80 -2.19 -0.90 2.59
CA ILE A 80 -2.71 -2.24 2.88
C ILE A 80 -2.59 -3.10 1.64
N PHE A 81 -2.10 -4.32 1.81
CA PHE A 81 -1.95 -5.30 0.74
C PHE A 81 -2.13 -6.73 1.24
N ILE A 82 -2.34 -7.65 0.30
CA ILE A 82 -2.45 -9.09 0.53
C ILE A 82 -1.33 -9.77 -0.27
N PRO A 83 -0.37 -10.46 0.38
CA PRO A 83 0.57 -11.31 -0.34
C PRO A 83 -0.14 -12.55 -0.88
N THR A 84 0.13 -12.90 -2.13
CA THR A 84 -0.35 -14.13 -2.77
C THR A 84 0.61 -15.29 -2.52
N GLU A 85 0.15 -16.52 -2.76
CA GLU A 85 0.99 -17.72 -2.63
C GLU A 85 2.13 -17.77 -3.67
N GLU A 86 1.95 -17.10 -4.81
CA GLU A 86 2.92 -17.00 -5.91
C GLU A 86 4.03 -15.98 -5.64
N GLY A 87 3.98 -15.30 -4.49
CA GLY A 87 4.94 -14.28 -4.10
C GLY A 87 4.61 -12.87 -4.59
N ASP A 88 3.45 -12.69 -5.24
CA ASP A 88 2.94 -11.40 -5.67
C ASP A 88 2.24 -10.65 -4.54
N LEU A 89 2.02 -9.35 -4.72
CA LEU A 89 1.30 -8.52 -3.75
C LEU A 89 0.07 -7.89 -4.40
N LYS A 90 -1.07 -8.01 -3.74
CA LYS A 90 -2.28 -7.29 -4.11
C LYS A 90 -2.47 -6.07 -3.23
N ILE A 91 -2.23 -4.88 -3.75
CA ILE A 91 -2.50 -3.63 -3.03
C ILE A 91 -4.02 -3.39 -3.04
N ILE A 92 -4.59 -3.25 -1.85
CA ILE A 92 -6.04 -3.05 -1.69
C ILE A 92 -6.42 -1.63 -1.28
N ALA A 93 -5.52 -0.91 -0.60
CA ALA A 93 -5.83 0.43 -0.11
C ALA A 93 -4.60 1.24 0.32
N ILE A 94 -4.82 2.55 0.41
CA ILE A 94 -3.97 3.48 1.16
C ILE A 94 -4.81 4.00 2.34
N LEU A 95 -4.38 3.69 3.56
CA LEU A 95 -4.88 4.29 4.79
C LEU A 95 -4.12 5.58 5.06
N ASP A 96 -4.81 6.70 4.93
CA ASP A 96 -4.35 7.97 5.47
C ASP A 96 -4.99 8.19 6.84
N LEU A 97 -4.23 8.00 7.92
CA LEU A 97 -4.73 8.21 9.28
C LEU A 97 -5.08 9.68 9.56
N GLU A 98 -4.58 10.64 8.75
CA GLU A 98 -4.94 12.06 8.85
C GLU A 98 -6.20 12.40 8.03
N ASN A 99 -6.68 11.50 7.16
CA ASN A 99 -7.88 11.73 6.35
C ASN A 99 -8.96 10.66 6.59
N HIS A 100 -9.98 11.04 7.37
CA HIS A 100 -11.06 10.24 7.95
C HIS A 100 -12.05 9.57 6.96
N SER A 101 -11.71 9.44 5.68
CA SER A 101 -12.64 8.97 4.65
C SER A 101 -12.51 7.48 4.31
N TYR A 102 -11.60 6.74 4.95
CA TYR A 102 -11.54 5.28 4.77
C TYR A 102 -12.66 4.59 5.56
N LYS A 103 -13.74 4.23 4.86
CA LYS A 103 -14.74 3.30 5.39
C LYS A 103 -14.26 1.89 5.08
N LEU A 104 -13.96 1.11 6.13
CA LEU A 104 -13.85 -0.34 6.02
C LEU A 104 -15.13 -0.83 5.32
N ARG A 105 -14.99 -1.42 4.13
CA ARG A 105 -16.13 -2.08 3.48
C ARG A 105 -16.55 -3.20 4.43
N LYS A 106 -17.74 -3.06 5.02
CA LYS A 106 -18.45 -4.13 5.71
C LYS A 106 -18.88 -5.20 4.72
#